data_AF-A0A1F6CLX1-F1
#
_entry.id   AF-A0A1F6CLX1-F1
#
_cell.length_a   1.000
_cell.length_b   1.000
_cell.length_c   1.000
_cell.angle_alpha   90.00
_cell.angle_beta   90.00
_cell.angle_gamma   90.00
#
_symmetry.space_group_name_H-M   'P 1'
#
loop_
_entity.id
_entity.type
_entity.pdbx_description
1 polymer ?
#
loop_
_entity_poly.entity_id
_entity_poly.type
_entity_poly.pdbx_seq_one_letter_code
_entity_poly.pdbx_strand_id
1 'polypeptide(L)' 'MFELIFTAGYLSKDKKLPFVQKAISKTDLLKFFLRVAWEVNDIGEKKYVALSEPLDEIGRMLGGWARNVESRTQPPAR' A
#
# COMPACT_ATOMS: atom_id res chain seq x y z
N MET A 1 4.77 -8.93 3.38
CA MET A 1 3.93 -8.06 2.51
C MET A 1 2.84 -8.89 1.84
N PHE A 2 3.21 -9.93 1.10
CA PHE A 2 2.27 -10.88 0.48
C PHE A 2 1.31 -11.55 1.47
N GLU A 3 1.79 -11.95 2.64
CA GLU A 3 0.98 -12.61 3.67
C GLU A 3 -0.24 -11.76 4.10
N LEU A 4 -0.07 -10.45 4.25
CA LEU A 4 -1.17 -9.54 4.63
C LEU A 4 -2.22 -9.42 3.52
N ILE A 5 -1.80 -9.45 2.25
CA ILE A 5 -2.70 -9.39 1.08
C ILE A 5 -3.46 -10.71 0.96
N PHE A 6 -2.78 -11.84 1.16
CA PHE A 6 -3.38 -13.18 1.13
C PHE A 6 -4.39 -13.38 2.28
N THR A 7 -4.03 -12.98 3.50
CA THR A 7 -4.91 -13.00 4.67
C THR A 7 -6.09 -12.03 4.49
N ALA A 8 -5.87 -10.82 3.97
CA ALA A 8 -6.97 -9.89 3.66
C ALA A 8 -7.90 -10.43 2.55
N GLY A 9 -7.40 -11.26 1.63
CA GLY A 9 -8.21 -11.99 0.65
C GLY A 9 -9.24 -12.92 1.31
N TYR A 10 -8.85 -13.57 2.41
CA TYR A 10 -9.64 -14.62 3.09
C TYR A 10 -10.43 -14.13 4.34
N LEU A 11 -10.16 -12.92 4.86
CA LEU A 11 -10.80 -12.40 6.08
C LEU A 11 -12.14 -11.68 5.83
N SER A 12 -13.09 -11.86 6.75
CA SER A 12 -14.39 -11.17 6.78
C SER A 12 -14.27 -9.63 6.81
N LYS A 13 -15.25 -8.95 6.20
CA LYS A 13 -15.26 -7.52 5.84
C LYS A 13 -14.73 -6.57 6.93
N ASP A 14 -15.17 -6.74 8.18
CA ASP A 14 -14.77 -5.90 9.32
C ASP A 14 -13.29 -5.99 9.71
N LYS A 15 -12.66 -7.15 9.50
CA LYS A 15 -11.25 -7.35 9.84
C LYS A 15 -10.31 -7.06 8.68
N LYS A 16 -10.81 -6.76 7.48
CA LYS A 16 -9.99 -6.58 6.28
C LYS A 16 -9.30 -5.21 6.25
N LEU A 17 -10.00 -4.16 6.69
CA LEU A 17 -9.53 -2.78 6.68
C LEU A 17 -8.19 -2.55 7.41
N PRO A 18 -7.97 -3.03 8.65
CA PRO A 18 -6.69 -2.82 9.33
C PRO A 18 -5.50 -3.51 8.65
N PHE A 19 -5.72 -4.61 7.93
CA PHE A 19 -4.65 -5.30 7.20
C PHE A 19 -4.28 -4.56 5.91
N VAL A 20 -5.28 -4.00 5.22
CA VAL A 20 -5.04 -3.14 4.05
C VAL A 20 -4.31 -1.87 4.47
N GLN A 21 -4.72 -1.22 5.57
CA GLN A 21 -4.00 -0.07 6.10
C GLN A 21 -2.56 -0.42 6.49
N LYS A 22 -2.33 -1.57 7.13
CA LYS A 22 -0.98 -2.03 7.48
C LYS A 22 -0.12 -2.33 6.24
N ALA A 23 -0.72 -2.79 5.15
CA ALA A 23 -0.04 -2.96 3.88
C ALA A 23 0.33 -1.60 3.26
N ILE A 24 -0.58 -0.62 3.29
CA ILE A 24 -0.33 0.76 2.83
C ILE A 24 0.83 1.37 3.60
N SER A 25 0.82 1.34 4.93
CA SER A 25 1.90 1.91 5.75
C SER A 25 3.26 1.27 5.47
N LYS A 26 3.29 -0.04 5.16
CA LYS A 26 4.52 -0.73 4.77
C LYS A 26 5.02 -0.29 3.39
N THR A 27 4.12 -0.08 2.43
CA THR A 27 4.47 0.47 1.11
C THR A 27 4.99 1.90 1.22
N ASP A 28 4.38 2.71 2.06
CA ASP A 28 4.78 4.11 2.30
C ASP A 28 6.19 4.18 2.90
N LEU A 29 6.46 3.32 3.90
CA LEU A 29 7.79 3.19 4.48
C LEU A 29 8.84 2.75 3.45
N LEU A 30 8.48 1.87 2.51
CA LEU A 30 9.37 1.44 1.44
C LEU A 30 9.67 2.57 0.45
N LYS A 31 8.68 3.41 0.11
CA LYS A 31 8.88 4.64 -0.67
C LYS A 31 9.80 5.62 0.07
N PHE A 32 9.65 5.75 1.39
CA PHE A 32 10.53 6.59 2.21
C PHE A 32 11.98 6.09 2.17
N PHE A 33 12.22 4.80 2.40
CA PHE A 33 13.57 4.22 2.28
C PHE A 33 14.16 4.38 0.89
N LEU A 34 13.35 4.22 -0.16
CA LEU A 34 13.80 4.42 -1.55
C LEU A 34 14.22 5.88 -1.79
N ARG A 35 13.48 6.86 -1.24
CA ARG A 35 13.84 8.28 -1.31
C ARG A 35 15.12 8.59 -0.53
N VAL A 36 15.26 8.03 0.67
CA VAL A 36 16.48 8.18 1.48
C VAL A 36 17.69 7.61 0.74
N ALA A 37 17.55 6.41 0.16
CA ALA A 37 18.61 5.76 -0.61
C ALA A 37 19.01 6.56 -1.87
N TRP A 38 18.07 7.27 -2.49
CA TRP A 38 18.36 8.22 -3.57
C TRP A 38 19.06 9.49 -3.07
N GLU A 39 18.63 10.02 -1.92
CA GLU A 39 19.21 11.23 -1.31
C GLU A 39 20.68 11.03 -0.90
N VAL A 40 21.03 9.83 -0.40
CA VAL A 40 22.42 9.45 -0.09
C VAL A 40 23.24 9.06 -1.33
N ASN A 41 22.69 9.22 -2.53
CA ASN A 41 23.31 8.88 -3.83
C ASN A 41 23.70 7.40 -4.00
N ASP A 42 23.16 6.49 -3.18
CA ASP A 42 23.43 5.04 -3.25
C ASP A 42 22.76 4.40 -4.48
N ILE A 43 21.64 4.97 -4.92
CA ILE A 43 20.92 4.59 -6.14
C ILE A 43 20.81 5.77 -7.10
N GLY A 44 21.32 5.57 -8.32
CA GLY A 44 21.16 6.54 -9.40
C GLY A 44 19.71 6.74 -9.81
N GLU A 45 19.40 7.93 -10.34
CA GLU A 45 18.05 8.39 -10.72
C GLU A 45 17.27 7.36 -11.56
N LYS A 46 17.91 6.73 -12.55
CA LYS A 46 17.27 5.71 -13.40
C LYS A 46 16.76 4.50 -12.59
N LYS A 47 17.51 4.06 -11.58
CA LYS A 47 17.11 2.95 -10.68
C LYS A 47 16.02 3.41 -9.73
N TYR A 48 16.11 4.64 -9.22
CA TYR A 48 15.06 5.22 -8.38
C TYR A 48 13.73 5.29 -9.14
N VAL A 49 13.72 5.81 -10.37
CA VAL A 49 12.51 5.89 -11.20
C VAL A 49 11.92 4.50 -11.45
N ALA A 50 12.73 3.54 -11.89
CA ALA A 50 12.30 2.17 -12.17
C ALA A 50 11.73 1.42 -10.94
N LEU A 51 12.16 1.78 -9.72
CA LEU A 51 11.64 1.21 -8.48
C LEU A 51 10.44 2.00 -7.93
N SER A 52 10.41 3.31 -8.14
CA SER A 52 9.36 4.19 -7.63
C SER A 52 8.03 4.02 -8.38
N GLU A 53 8.08 3.76 -9.69
CA GLU A 53 6.90 3.59 -10.54
C GLU A 53 6.02 2.40 -10.11
N PRO A 54 6.54 1.17 -9.94
CA PRO A 54 5.74 0.06 -9.43
C PRO A 54 5.30 0.27 -7.98
N LEU A 55 6.10 0.94 -7.14
CA LEU A 55 5.69 1.28 -5.77
C LEU A 55 4.52 2.27 -5.73
N ASP A 56 4.46 3.20 -6.69
CA ASP A 56 3.33 4.12 -6.79
C ASP A 56 2.06 3.40 -7.24
N GLU A 57 2.17 2.53 -8.23
CA GLU A 57 1.07 1.69 -8.69
C GLU A 57 0.52 0.82 -7.55
N ILE A 58 1.39 0.12 -6.80
CA ILE A 58 1.00 -0.68 -5.64
C ILE A 58 0.30 0.20 -4.58
N GLY A 59 0.80 1.41 -4.33
CA GLY A 59 0.17 2.36 -3.42
C GLY A 59 -1.25 2.77 -3.86
N ARG A 60 -1.44 3.07 -5.15
CA ARG A 60 -2.76 3.39 -5.72
C ARG A 60 -3.72 2.21 -5.65
N MET A 61 -3.26 1.00 -5.97
CA MET A 61 -4.08 -0.21 -5.86
C MET A 61 -4.52 -0.48 -4.43
N LEU A 62 -3.60 -0.37 -3.46
CA LEU A 62 -3.91 -0.57 -2.04
C LEU A 62 -4.85 0.53 -1.51
N GLY A 63 -4.64 1.79 -1.90
CA GLY A 63 -5.52 2.90 -1.53
C GLY A 63 -6.94 2.76 -2.10
N GLY A 64 -7.06 2.36 -3.37
CA GLY A 64 -8.34 2.05 -3.99
C GLY A 64 -9.05 0.87 -3.30
N TRP A 65 -8.28 -0.15 -2.89
CA TRP A 65 -8.83 -1.28 -2.15
C TRP A 65 -9.30 -0.89 -0.75
N ALA A 66 -8.54 -0.07 -0.02
CA ALA A 66 -8.95 0.45 1.29
C ALA A 66 -10.27 1.21 1.19
N ARG A 67 -10.40 2.10 0.20
CA ARG A 67 -11.62 2.88 -0.04
C ARG A 67 -12.81 1.97 -0.40
N ASN A 68 -12.59 0.93 -1.20
CA ASN A 68 -13.63 -0.05 -1.53
C ASN A 68 -14.09 -0.86 -0.29
N VAL A 69 -13.15 -1.23 0.59
CA VAL A 69 -13.47 -1.93 1.84
C VAL A 69 -14.23 -0.99 2.79
N GLU A 70 -13.79 0.26 2.94
CA GLU A 70 -14.46 1.27 3.77
C GLU A 70 -15.89 1.54 3.33
N SER A 71 -16.12 1.79 2.02
CA SER A 71 -17.47 2.00 1.47
C SER A 71 -18.38 0.77 1.59
N ARG A 72 -17.82 -0.44 1.73
CA ARG A 72 -18.60 -1.68 1.93
C ARG A 72 -18.88 -1.99 3.40
N THR A 73 -18.19 -1.35 4.33
CA THR A 73 -18.36 -1.51 5.78
C THR A 73 -19.21 -0.37 6.38
N GLN A 74 -19.31 0.78 5.69
CA GLN A 74 -20.26 1.84 6.05
C GLN A 74 -21.70 1.41 5.73
N PRO A 75 -22.64 1.39 6.70
CA PRO A 75 -24.06 1.21 6.39
C PRO A 75 -24.54 2.44 5.58
N PRO A 76 -25.52 2.28 4.66
CA PRO A 76 -26.06 3.42 3.92
C PRO A 76 -26.54 4.46 4.93
N ALA A 77 -26.02 5.69 4.79
CA ALA A 77 -26.48 6.83 5.57
C ALA A 77 -28.00 6.96 5.35
N ARG A 78 -28.75 6.69 6.41
CA ARG A 78 -30.21 6.85 6.47
C ARG A 78 -30.55 8.32 6.69
#